data_AF-A0A3D4CGL2-F1
#
_entry.id   AF-A0A3D4CGL2-F1
#
_cell.length_a   1.000
_cell.length_b   1.000
_cell.length_c   1.000
_cell.angle_alpha   90.00
_cell.angle_beta   90.00
_cell.angle_gamma   90.00
#
_symmetry.space_group_name_H-M   'P 1'
#
loop_
_entity.id
_entity.type
_entity.pdbx_description
1 polymer ?
#
loop_
_entity_poly.entity_id
_entity_poly.type
_entity_poly.pdbx_seq_one_letter_code
_entity_poly.pdbx_strand_id
1 'polypeptide(L)'
;MKKIFSLLLSFIMLISIVSLVDFSAFAASKLPATSITSLSAKDNGFTVKWKKKTKITGYQIQYSTSSKFSMKNTKTVKIKKAKTASKKITDLKSSKKYYVRIRTYKIVKKKKSYSSWSKK
;
A
#
# COMPACT_ATOMS: atom_id res chain seq x y z
N MET A 1 53.64 -4.44 26.77
CA MET A 1 52.62 -3.38 26.59
C MET A 1 52.31 -3.02 25.13
N LYS A 2 53.27 -3.08 24.18
CA LYS A 2 53.04 -2.68 22.77
C LYS A 2 52.02 -3.54 22.00
N LYS A 3 51.85 -4.82 22.34
CA LYS A 3 50.93 -5.74 21.64
C LYS A 3 49.44 -5.46 21.89
N ILE A 4 49.09 -4.90 23.05
CA ILE A 4 47.68 -4.58 23.42
C ILE A 4 47.21 -3.30 22.73
N PHE A 5 48.12 -2.34 22.54
CA PHE A 5 47.84 -1.11 21.79
C PHE A 5 47.54 -1.36 20.31
N SER A 6 48.24 -2.33 19.70
CA SER A 6 48.00 -2.76 18.32
C SER A 6 46.61 -3.40 18.13
N LEU A 7 46.14 -4.16 19.13
CA LEU A 7 44.85 -4.84 19.11
C LEU A 7 43.66 -3.87 19.22
N LEU A 8 43.82 -2.79 19.99
CA LEU A 8 42.81 -1.72 20.10
C LEU A 8 42.76 -0.84 18.84
N LEU A 9 43.92 -0.57 18.24
CA LEU A 9 44.02 0.25 17.03
C LEU A 9 43.40 -0.46 15.81
N SER A 10 43.53 -1.79 15.71
CA SER A 10 42.88 -2.59 14.66
C SER A 10 41.36 -2.71 14.85
N PHE A 11 40.87 -2.69 16.08
CA PHE A 11 39.42 -2.69 16.37
C PHE A 11 38.75 -1.37 15.99
N ILE A 12 39.45 -0.24 16.19
CA ILE A 12 38.97 1.10 15.77
C ILE A 12 38.90 1.21 14.24
N MET A 13 39.89 0.66 13.52
CA MET A 13 39.88 0.58 12.05
C MET A 13 38.72 -0.27 11.51
N LEU A 14 38.34 -1.37 12.19
CA LEU A 14 37.18 -2.19 11.80
C LEU A 14 35.83 -1.46 11.98
N ILE A 15 35.68 -0.65 13.02
CA ILE A 15 34.46 0.14 13.26
C ILE A 15 34.29 1.24 12.19
N SER A 16 35.40 1.81 11.70
CA SER A 16 35.39 2.84 10.65
C SER A 16 34.84 2.35 9.30
N ILE A 17 34.95 1.05 8.99
CA ILE A 17 34.46 0.50 7.71
C ILE A 17 32.93 0.31 7.75
N VAL A 18 32.36 0.06 8.93
CA VAL A 18 30.91 -0.14 9.13
C VAL A 18 30.12 1.17 8.93
N SER A 19 30.77 2.33 9.04
CA SER A 19 30.17 3.64 8.77
C SER A 19 29.97 3.96 7.28
N LEU A 20 30.48 3.15 6.36
CA LEU A 20 30.34 3.35 4.91
C LEU A 20 29.41 2.36 4.23
N VAL A 21 28.82 1.41 4.97
CA VAL A 21 27.69 0.64 4.45
C VAL A 21 26.44 1.50 4.51
N ASP A 22 26.18 2.22 3.43
CA ASP A 22 24.88 2.78 3.12
C ASP A 22 23.84 1.63 3.04
N PHE A 23 23.27 1.24 4.18
CA PHE A 23 22.03 0.44 4.28
C PHE A 23 20.81 1.15 3.61
N SER A 24 21.06 2.32 3.04
CA SER A 24 20.21 3.14 2.18
C SER A 24 19.74 2.42 0.92
N ALA A 25 20.41 1.33 0.50
CA ALA A 25 19.92 0.43 -0.54
C ALA A 25 18.81 -0.51 -0.01
N PHE A 26 17.86 0.02 0.76
CA PHE A 26 16.52 -0.55 0.80
C PHE A 26 15.96 -0.37 -0.60
N ALA A 27 16.20 -1.37 -1.47
CA ALA A 27 15.53 -1.51 -2.75
C ALA A 27 14.09 -1.06 -2.55
N ALA A 28 13.67 0.00 -3.26
CA ALA A 28 12.38 0.64 -3.06
C ALA A 28 11.29 -0.43 -3.24
N SER A 29 10.90 -1.08 -2.15
CA SER A 29 10.17 -2.33 -2.22
C SER A 29 8.80 -1.98 -2.78
N LYS A 30 8.52 -2.42 -4.01
CA LYS A 30 7.27 -2.14 -4.70
C LYS A 30 6.11 -2.53 -3.76
N LEU A 31 5.24 -1.57 -3.47
CA LEU A 31 4.17 -1.78 -2.50
C LEU A 31 3.27 -2.95 -2.97
N PRO A 32 2.92 -3.91 -2.10
CA PRO A 32 2.17 -5.09 -2.53
C PRO A 32 0.81 -4.69 -3.08
N ALA A 33 0.58 -4.97 -4.37
CA ALA A 33 -0.72 -4.77 -5.01
C ALA A 33 -1.74 -5.76 -4.45
N THR A 34 -3.01 -5.36 -4.38
CA THR A 34 -4.11 -6.24 -3.97
C THR A 34 -5.04 -6.51 -5.16
N SER A 35 -5.88 -7.53 -5.01
CA SER A 35 -6.92 -7.89 -5.97
C SER A 35 -8.25 -8.02 -5.25
N ILE A 36 -9.31 -7.63 -5.96
CA ILE A 36 -10.69 -7.88 -5.55
C ILE A 36 -10.93 -9.39 -5.63
N THR A 37 -11.51 -9.96 -4.58
CA THR A 37 -11.86 -11.38 -4.53
C THR A 37 -13.33 -11.62 -4.80
N SER A 38 -14.18 -10.66 -4.43
CA SER A 38 -15.62 -10.76 -4.64
C SER A 38 -16.23 -9.36 -4.70
N LEU A 39 -17.20 -9.22 -5.61
CA LEU A 39 -18.10 -8.08 -5.71
C LEU A 39 -19.52 -8.61 -5.66
N SER A 40 -20.30 -8.17 -4.68
CA SER A 40 -21.73 -8.48 -4.60
C SER A 40 -22.57 -7.22 -4.64
N ALA A 41 -23.53 -7.19 -5.55
CA ALA A 41 -24.52 -6.12 -5.61
C ALA A 41 -25.52 -6.28 -4.45
N LYS A 42 -26.00 -5.14 -3.93
CA LYS A 42 -27.13 -5.03 -3.00
C LYS A 42 -27.98 -3.84 -3.42
N ASP A 43 -29.17 -3.69 -2.87
CA ASP A 43 -30.03 -2.55 -3.18
C ASP A 43 -29.27 -1.24 -2.93
N ASN A 44 -29.19 -0.42 -3.98
CA ASN A 44 -28.51 0.88 -4.01
C ASN A 44 -27.03 0.81 -3.57
N GLY A 45 -26.33 -0.31 -3.80
CA GLY A 45 -24.97 -0.48 -3.30
C GLY A 45 -24.25 -1.72 -3.80
N PHE A 46 -23.00 -1.87 -3.33
CA PHE A 46 -22.25 -3.11 -3.49
C PHE A 46 -21.32 -3.36 -2.31
N THR A 47 -20.98 -4.62 -2.09
CA THR A 47 -19.94 -5.02 -1.13
C THR A 47 -18.72 -5.48 -1.91
N VAL A 48 -17.56 -4.87 -1.61
CA VAL A 48 -16.27 -5.27 -2.16
C VAL A 48 -15.53 -6.09 -1.11
N LYS A 49 -15.01 -7.26 -1.48
CA LYS A 49 -14.04 -8.03 -0.71
C LYS A 49 -12.73 -8.12 -1.47
N TRP A 50 -11.60 -8.12 -0.77
CA TRP A 50 -10.27 -8.15 -1.38
C TRP A 50 -9.26 -8.97 -0.57
N LYS A 51 -8.15 -9.36 -1.23
CA LYS A 51 -7.05 -10.06 -0.55
C LYS A 51 -6.33 -9.12 0.42
N LYS A 52 -6.21 -9.54 1.68
CA LYS A 52 -5.44 -8.81 2.71
C LYS A 52 -3.97 -8.76 2.32
N LYS A 53 -3.32 -7.65 2.63
CA LYS A 53 -1.87 -7.45 2.52
C LYS A 53 -1.31 -6.92 3.83
N THR A 54 -0.07 -7.29 4.11
CA THR A 54 0.70 -6.85 5.28
C THR A 54 1.67 -5.73 4.87
N LYS A 55 2.30 -5.08 5.87
CA LYS A 55 3.31 -4.01 5.65
C LYS A 55 2.78 -2.77 4.90
N ILE A 56 1.47 -2.53 4.94
CA ILE A 56 0.77 -1.38 4.35
C ILE A 56 0.05 -0.57 5.44
N THR A 57 -0.28 0.69 5.14
CA THR A 57 -1.14 1.49 6.04
C THR A 57 -2.61 1.17 5.82
N GLY A 58 -3.02 0.98 4.56
CA GLY A 58 -4.42 0.71 4.24
C GLY A 58 -4.69 0.56 2.75
N TYR A 59 -5.97 0.70 2.40
CA TYR A 59 -6.45 0.51 1.03
C TYR A 59 -7.18 1.75 0.51
N GLN A 60 -7.19 1.89 -0.81
CA GLN A 60 -7.97 2.90 -1.50
C GLN A 60 -8.83 2.20 -2.56
N ILE A 61 -10.14 2.32 -2.41
CA ILE A 61 -11.11 1.84 -3.38
C ILE A 61 -11.55 3.04 -4.21
N GLN A 62 -11.57 2.86 -5.53
CA GLN A 62 -12.22 3.78 -6.44
C GLN A 62 -13.35 3.08 -7.17
N TYR A 63 -14.43 3.82 -7.36
CA TYR A 63 -15.56 3.34 -8.13
C TYR A 63 -16.09 4.45 -9.03
N SER A 64 -16.53 4.08 -10.22
CA SER A 64 -17.03 5.01 -11.22
C SER A 64 -18.03 4.35 -12.17
N THR A 65 -18.91 5.15 -12.75
CA THR A 65 -19.75 4.74 -13.89
C THR A 65 -18.97 4.65 -15.20
N SER A 66 -17.73 5.15 -15.24
CA SER A 66 -16.84 5.05 -16.41
C SER A 66 -15.68 4.08 -16.14
N SER A 67 -15.45 3.14 -17.05
CA SER A 67 -14.30 2.21 -16.98
C SER A 67 -12.94 2.91 -17.06
N LYS A 68 -12.91 4.16 -17.54
CA LYS A 68 -11.70 4.99 -17.60
C LYS A 68 -11.39 5.67 -16.26
N PHE A 69 -12.30 5.61 -15.28
CA PHE A 69 -12.19 6.31 -13.99
C PHE A 69 -11.88 7.81 -14.17
N SER A 70 -12.64 8.49 -15.04
CA SER A 70 -12.53 9.94 -15.19
C SER A 70 -12.91 10.65 -13.89
N MET A 71 -12.23 11.76 -13.58
CA MET A 71 -12.32 12.41 -12.27
C MET A 71 -13.76 12.83 -11.92
N LYS A 72 -14.54 13.30 -12.90
CA LYS A 72 -15.94 13.73 -12.72
C LYS A 72 -16.86 12.64 -12.19
N ASN A 73 -16.61 11.38 -12.56
CA ASN A 73 -17.47 10.24 -12.23
C ASN A 73 -16.86 9.30 -11.19
N THR A 74 -15.68 9.63 -10.65
CA THR A 74 -14.92 8.71 -9.79
C THR A 74 -15.02 9.13 -8.34
N LYS A 75 -15.57 8.23 -7.52
CA LYS A 75 -15.58 8.36 -6.07
C LYS A 75 -14.47 7.51 -5.46
N THR A 76 -13.92 7.96 -4.35
CA THR A 76 -12.77 7.35 -3.68
C THR A 76 -13.08 7.10 -2.22
N VAL A 77 -12.85 5.88 -1.75
CA VAL A 77 -12.95 5.50 -0.33
C VAL A 77 -11.59 5.08 0.18
N LYS A 78 -11.16 5.67 1.31
CA LYS A 78 -9.92 5.32 1.99
C LYS A 78 -10.22 4.44 3.20
N ILE A 79 -9.59 3.27 3.26
CA ILE A 79 -9.63 2.37 4.40
C ILE A 79 -8.32 2.51 5.16
N LYS A 80 -8.35 3.11 6.35
CA LYS A 80 -7.17 3.38 7.18
C LYS A 80 -6.62 2.15 7.93
N LYS A 81 -7.33 1.02 7.89
CA LYS A 81 -6.98 -0.20 8.63
C LYS A 81 -6.54 -1.30 7.66
N ALA A 82 -5.29 -1.75 7.76
CA ALA A 82 -4.75 -2.82 6.92
C ALA A 82 -5.41 -4.20 7.14
N LYS A 83 -5.97 -4.43 8.34
CA LYS A 83 -6.67 -5.68 8.70
C LYS A 83 -8.04 -5.84 8.02
N THR A 84 -8.62 -4.74 7.51
CA THR A 84 -9.93 -4.75 6.85
C THR A 84 -9.82 -5.35 5.45
N ALA A 85 -10.77 -6.23 5.11
CA ALA A 85 -10.81 -6.95 3.82
C ALA A 85 -12.16 -6.85 3.11
N SER A 86 -13.09 -6.06 3.65
CA SER A 86 -14.43 -5.88 3.12
C SER A 86 -14.91 -4.46 3.37
N LYS A 87 -15.67 -3.91 2.43
CA LYS A 87 -16.37 -2.64 2.60
C LYS A 87 -17.68 -2.66 1.83
N LYS A 88 -18.76 -2.25 2.50
CA LYS A 88 -20.04 -1.93 1.89
C LYS A 88 -20.00 -0.48 1.40
N ILE A 89 -20.40 -0.28 0.14
CA ILE A 89 -20.67 1.02 -0.47
C ILE A 89 -22.18 1.11 -0.67
N THR A 90 -22.79 2.17 -0.14
CA THR A 90 -24.23 2.45 -0.19
C THR A 90 -24.48 3.72 -0.99
N ASP A 91 -25.76 4.09 -1.12
CA ASP A 91 -26.20 5.37 -1.69
C ASP A 91 -25.78 5.55 -3.16
N LEU A 92 -25.82 4.44 -3.90
CA LEU A 92 -25.58 4.41 -5.34
C LEU A 92 -26.89 4.53 -6.09
N LYS A 93 -26.81 5.12 -7.28
CA LYS A 93 -27.94 5.19 -8.19
C LYS A 93 -28.29 3.78 -8.66
N SER A 94 -29.55 3.40 -8.51
CA SER A 94 -30.08 2.11 -8.97
C SER A 94 -29.91 1.97 -10.49
N SER A 95 -29.83 0.73 -10.97
CA SER A 95 -29.75 0.39 -12.40
C SER A 95 -28.57 1.03 -13.15
N LYS A 96 -27.48 1.39 -12.44
CA LYS A 96 -26.23 1.86 -13.05
C LYS A 96 -25.12 0.84 -12.88
N LYS A 97 -24.34 0.64 -13.95
CA LYS A 97 -23.11 -0.15 -13.89
C LYS A 97 -22.00 0.66 -13.24
N TYR A 98 -21.33 0.06 -12.26
CA TYR A 98 -20.16 0.64 -11.60
C TYR A 98 -18.95 -0.26 -11.82
N TYR A 99 -17.82 0.37 -12.17
CA TYR A 99 -16.50 -0.24 -12.22
C TYR A 99 -15.78 0.04 -10.91
N VAL A 100 -15.08 -0.96 -10.38
CA VAL A 100 -14.44 -0.85 -9.06
C VAL A 100 -12.99 -1.28 -9.18
N ARG A 101 -12.07 -0.45 -8.69
CA ARG A 101 -10.65 -0.79 -8.57
C ARG A 101 -10.15 -0.51 -7.17
N ILE A 102 -9.16 -1.27 -6.74
CA ILE A 102 -8.55 -1.13 -5.42
C ILE A 102 -7.02 -1.08 -5.56
N ARG A 103 -6.38 -0.31 -4.68
CA ARG A 103 -4.93 -0.32 -4.50
C ARG A 103 -4.56 -0.25 -3.02
N THR A 104 -3.36 -0.67 -2.68
CA THR A 104 -2.82 -0.45 -1.33
C THR A 104 -2.13 0.91 -1.26
N TYR A 105 -2.02 1.45 -0.05
CA TYR A 105 -1.21 2.62 0.23
C TYR A 105 -0.44 2.46 1.53
N LYS A 106 0.72 3.13 1.59
CA LYS A 106 1.55 3.19 2.79
C LYS A 106 1.98 4.63 3.03
N ILE A 107 2.00 5.02 4.30
CA ILE A 107 2.50 6.30 4.75
C ILE A 107 3.77 6.04 5.56
N VAL A 108 4.90 6.59 5.12
CA VAL A 108 6.20 6.51 5.81
C VAL A 108 6.74 7.93 5.92
N LYS A 109 7.08 8.38 7.14
CA LYS A 109 7.57 9.76 7.39
C LYS A 109 6.70 10.84 6.70
N LYS A 110 5.37 10.75 6.83
CA LYS A 110 4.36 11.63 6.19
C LYS A 110 4.27 11.56 4.65
N LYS A 111 5.17 10.84 3.96
CA LYS A 111 5.09 10.59 2.51
C LYS A 111 4.17 9.41 2.22
N LYS A 112 3.33 9.55 1.19
CA LYS A 112 2.34 8.53 0.80
C LYS A 112 2.73 7.87 -0.52
N SER A 113 2.83 6.55 -0.49
CA SER A 113 3.11 5.72 -1.65
C SER A 113 1.93 4.79 -1.93
N TYR A 114 1.75 4.42 -3.19
CA TYR A 114 0.64 3.60 -3.65
C TYR A 114 1.15 2.40 -4.45
N SER A 115 0.42 1.29 -4.42
CA SER A 115 0.62 0.21 -5.38
C SER A 115 -0.04 0.54 -6.73
N SER A 116 0.24 -0.29 -7.73
CA SER A 116 -0.58 -0.38 -8.93
C SER A 116 -2.05 -0.68 -8.58
N TRP A 117 -2.95 -0.23 -9.45
CA TRP A 117 -4.38 -0.56 -9.35
C TRP A 117 -4.63 -2.03 -9.65
N SER A 118 -5.65 -2.60 -9.01
CA SER A 118 -6.21 -3.90 -9.41
C SER A 118 -6.84 -3.81 -10.80
N LYS A 119 -7.07 -4.99 -11.40
CA LYS A 119 -8.05 -5.11 -12.48
C LYS A 119 -9.42 -4.62 -11.98
N LYS A 120 -10.20 -4.05 -12.90
CA LYS A 120 -11.42 -3.28 -12.66
C LYS A 120 -12.63 -3.97 -13.25
#